data_AF-A0A3M1I0Y6-F1
#
_entry.id   AF-A0A3M1I0Y6-F1
#
_cell.length_a   1.000
_cell.length_b   1.000
_cell.length_c   1.000
_cell.angle_alpha   90.00
_cell.angle_beta   90.00
_cell.angle_gamma   90.00
#
_symmetry.space_group_name_H-M   'P 1'
#
loop_
_entity.id
_entity.type
_entity.pdbx_description
1 polymer ?
#
loop_
_entity_poly.entity_id
_entity_poly.type
_entity_poly.pdbx_seq_one_letter_code
_entity_poly.pdbx_strand_id
1 'polypeptide(L)'
;MEMNSQRLTLRERPTGWWFIGIIATALTLFIAYAEKSLAIALIGIAIGLLSFLLPSVLTITADKSTGLLTLTYRSPWRQSVKEIPLDEILAVIVERLESSDEEGRRYTYRVAIVLRNGERVPLHSYYDSNRGRHEETARRLRDFLGVGDEGAIVDSAAAQMSISQQGVTEGVRWEMQTTQSNSTIIVPIIRWQSDDFVLEEGFLYLAQKKTGQQTSIGGLLGRLNKPLFKKSLNVYGFDELDAPGMDDAEVLAPLPPRLEPYFMAFTTDPTRARQILNPWTVNPLAEWAERHPIGKSPGGPSQLVILFGPNGVSVAAMGPIPPDLPDELIVLGVELVRAQGGGGEH
;
A
#
# COMPACT_ATOMS: atom_id res chain seq x y z
N MET A 1 36.19 0.78 -2.94
CA MET A 1 35.06 1.72 -3.03
C MET A 1 35.38 2.60 -4.21
N GLU A 2 34.66 2.46 -5.32
CA GLU A 2 34.89 3.22 -6.54
C GLU A 2 33.66 4.06 -6.80
N MET A 3 33.83 5.38 -6.73
CA MET A 3 32.81 6.34 -7.12
C MET A 3 33.27 6.89 -8.47
N ASN A 4 32.67 6.39 -9.54
CA ASN A 4 32.78 7.01 -10.86
C ASN A 4 31.48 7.81 -11.05
N SER A 5 31.53 9.00 -11.67
CA SER A 5 30.36 9.88 -11.82
C SER A 5 29.17 9.21 -12.51
N GLN A 6 29.39 8.09 -13.19
CA GLN A 6 28.38 7.30 -13.88
C GLN A 6 27.91 6.04 -13.14
N ARG A 7 28.60 5.60 -12.07
CA ARG A 7 28.28 4.34 -11.38
C ARG A 7 28.51 4.43 -9.88
N LEU A 8 27.46 4.12 -9.11
CA LEU A 8 27.51 3.95 -7.65
C LEU A 8 27.36 2.47 -7.32
N THR A 9 28.31 1.91 -6.56
CA THR A 9 28.20 0.55 -6.04
C THR A 9 28.27 0.56 -4.52
N LEU A 10 27.16 0.21 -3.86
CA LEU A 10 27.08 0.04 -2.42
C LEU A 10 27.03 -1.45 -2.09
N ARG A 11 27.94 -1.90 -1.23
CA ARG A 11 28.00 -3.31 -0.80
C ARG A 11 27.73 -3.39 0.68
N GLU A 12 26.60 -4.00 1.02
CA GLU A 12 26.19 -4.20 2.40
C GLU A 12 26.61 -5.59 2.86
N ARG A 13 27.47 -5.63 3.88
CA ARG A 13 27.86 -6.88 4.54
C ARG A 13 27.04 -7.06 5.81
N PRO A 14 26.51 -8.27 6.06
CA PRO A 14 25.73 -8.60 7.26
C PRO A 14 26.67 -8.86 8.45
N THR A 15 27.50 -7.87 8.79
CA THR A 15 28.53 -7.99 9.84
C THR A 15 27.94 -8.28 11.21
N GLY A 16 26.74 -7.75 11.52
CA GLY A 16 26.07 -8.00 12.80
C GLY A 16 25.76 -9.48 13.05
N TRP A 17 25.35 -10.21 12.00
CA TRP A 17 25.05 -11.64 12.10
C TRP A 17 26.32 -12.43 12.46
N TRP A 18 27.48 -12.09 11.87
CA TRP A 18 28.74 -12.76 12.18
C TRP A 18 29.15 -12.64 13.66
N PHE A 19 28.92 -11.48 14.29
CA PHE A 19 29.20 -11.32 15.73
C PHE A 19 28.29 -12.20 16.59
N ILE A 20 27.00 -12.28 16.27
CA ILE A 20 26.05 -13.16 16.98
C ILE A 20 26.50 -14.62 16.84
N GLY A 21 26.90 -15.04 15.64
CA GLY A 21 27.43 -16.38 15.39
C GLY A 21 28.67 -16.69 16.22
N ILE A 22 29.64 -15.76 16.28
CA ILE A 22 30.88 -15.93 17.06
C ILE A 22 30.56 -16.04 18.56
N ILE A 23 29.71 -15.14 19.09
CA ILE A 23 29.34 -15.14 20.51
C ILE A 23 28.59 -16.42 20.88
N ALA A 24 27.61 -16.82 20.07
CA ALA A 24 26.86 -18.06 20.28
C ALA A 24 27.77 -19.29 20.25
N THR A 25 28.74 -19.33 19.33
CA THR A 25 29.72 -20.42 19.24
C THR A 25 30.63 -20.46 20.47
N ALA A 26 31.15 -19.31 20.90
CA ALA A 26 32.00 -19.23 22.09
C ALA A 26 31.25 -19.68 23.35
N LEU A 27 30.00 -19.23 23.52
CA LEU A 27 29.16 -19.60 24.66
C LEU A 27 28.83 -21.10 24.68
N THR A 28 28.46 -21.66 23.53
CA THR A 28 28.14 -23.10 23.43
C THR A 28 29.38 -23.97 23.66
N LEU A 29 30.56 -23.56 23.19
CA LEU A 29 31.81 -24.26 23.48
C LEU A 29 32.21 -24.19 24.96
N PHE A 30 31.97 -23.06 25.63
CA PHE A 30 32.21 -22.93 27.07
C PHE A 30 31.33 -23.89 27.89
N ILE A 31 30.03 -23.96 27.56
CA ILE A 31 29.10 -24.91 28.20
C ILE A 31 29.52 -26.36 27.92
N ALA A 32 29.91 -26.67 26.68
CA ALA A 32 30.37 -28.00 26.31
C ALA A 32 31.62 -28.43 27.10
N TYR A 33 32.54 -27.50 27.39
CA TYR A 33 33.72 -27.75 28.21
C TYR A 33 33.34 -28.05 29.68
N ALA A 34 32.42 -27.27 30.26
CA ALA A 34 31.95 -27.47 31.63
C ALA A 34 31.25 -28.83 31.83
N GLU A 35 30.38 -29.20 30.89
CA GLU A 35 29.58 -30.43 30.93
C GLU A 35 30.30 -31.66 30.33
N LYS A 36 31.51 -31.47 29.79
CA LYS A 36 32.28 -32.49 29.05
C LYS A 36 31.46 -33.18 27.94
N SER A 37 30.57 -32.43 27.29
CA SER A 37 29.65 -32.95 26.30
C SER A 37 30.09 -32.60 24.88
N LEU A 38 30.53 -33.61 24.12
CA LEU A 38 30.91 -33.45 22.72
C LEU A 38 29.71 -33.05 21.84
N ALA A 39 28.49 -33.50 22.18
CA ALA A 39 27.29 -33.16 21.44
C ALA A 39 27.00 -31.65 21.48
N ILE A 40 27.14 -31.00 22.64
CA ILE A 40 26.95 -29.55 22.79
C ILE A 40 28.00 -28.78 21.98
N ALA A 41 29.25 -29.25 21.98
CA ALA A 41 30.32 -28.65 21.19
C ALA A 41 30.02 -28.70 19.67
N LEU A 42 29.55 -29.86 19.17
CA LEU A 42 29.18 -30.02 17.77
C LEU A 42 28.00 -29.11 17.38
N ILE A 43 26.98 -28.99 18.24
CA ILE A 43 25.86 -28.07 18.00
C ILE A 43 26.35 -26.63 17.94
N GLY A 44 27.23 -26.21 18.85
CA GLY A 44 27.82 -24.88 18.86
C GLY A 44 28.57 -24.54 17.58
N ILE A 45 29.42 -25.45 17.11
CA ILE A 45 30.15 -25.32 15.84
C ILE A 45 29.17 -25.28 14.67
N ALA A 46 28.14 -26.12 14.66
CA ALA A 46 27.14 -26.14 13.59
C ALA A 46 26.34 -24.82 13.52
N ILE A 47 25.92 -24.28 14.66
CA ILE A 47 25.27 -22.96 14.73
C ILE A 47 26.22 -21.88 14.23
N GLY A 48 27.48 -21.88 14.68
CA GLY A 48 28.51 -20.96 14.21
C GLY A 48 28.68 -21.00 12.69
N LEU A 49 28.86 -22.20 12.14
CA LEU A 49 29.01 -22.40 10.69
C LEU A 49 27.78 -21.92 9.92
N LEU A 50 26.58 -22.26 10.40
CA LEU A 50 25.32 -21.85 9.78
C LEU A 50 25.16 -20.32 9.79
N SER A 51 25.61 -19.66 10.86
CA SER A 51 25.62 -18.20 11.02
C SER A 51 26.46 -17.49 9.96
N PHE A 52 27.52 -18.13 9.45
CA PHE A 52 28.35 -17.60 8.36
C PHE A 52 27.78 -17.91 6.97
N LEU A 53 27.01 -18.99 6.83
CA LEU A 53 26.50 -19.46 5.54
C LEU A 53 25.14 -18.85 5.15
N LEU A 54 24.30 -18.49 6.12
CA LEU A 54 22.97 -17.94 5.84
C LEU A 54 22.92 -16.48 5.35
N PRO A 55 23.80 -15.55 5.76
CA PRO A 55 23.63 -14.15 5.42
C PRO A 55 23.83 -13.88 3.93
N SER A 56 22.82 -13.30 3.28
CA SER A 56 22.94 -12.80 1.91
C SER A 56 23.66 -11.46 1.88
N VAL A 57 24.65 -11.32 1.00
CA VAL A 57 25.32 -10.06 0.70
C VAL A 57 24.50 -9.31 -0.34
N LEU A 58 24.01 -8.12 -0.01
CA LEU A 58 23.39 -7.23 -0.98
C LEU A 58 24.47 -6.35 -1.64
N THR A 59 24.47 -6.33 -2.96
CA THR A 59 25.20 -5.35 -3.77
C THR A 59 24.21 -4.52 -4.56
N ILE A 60 24.17 -3.22 -4.27
CA ILE A 60 23.36 -2.23 -4.96
C ILE A 60 24.26 -1.57 -5.99
N THR A 61 23.90 -1.66 -7.27
CA THR A 61 24.65 -1.02 -8.35
C THR A 61 23.70 -0.08 -9.09
N ALA A 62 23.92 1.22 -8.97
CA ALA A 62 23.21 2.22 -9.77
C ALA A 62 24.14 2.66 -10.91
N ASP A 63 23.71 2.52 -12.16
CA ASP A 63 24.50 2.84 -13.34
C ASP A 63 23.71 3.79 -14.25
N LYS A 64 24.21 5.03 -14.37
CA LYS A 64 23.60 6.08 -15.20
C LYS A 64 23.78 5.83 -16.70
N SER A 65 24.78 5.03 -17.09
CA SER A 65 25.05 4.73 -18.50
C SER A 65 24.04 3.72 -19.06
N THR A 66 23.65 2.74 -18.24
CA THR A 66 22.62 1.75 -18.59
C THR A 66 21.22 2.19 -18.20
N GLY A 67 21.09 3.19 -17.32
CA GLY A 67 19.81 3.64 -16.80
C GLY A 67 19.18 2.61 -15.86
N LEU A 68 19.97 1.76 -15.20
CA LEU A 68 19.48 0.69 -14.33
C LEU A 68 20.03 0.78 -12.91
N LEU A 69 19.17 0.45 -11.95
CA LEU A 69 19.52 0.07 -10.60
C LEU A 69 19.39 -1.44 -10.44
N THR A 70 20.52 -2.10 -10.20
CA THR A 70 20.60 -3.53 -10.01
C THR A 70 20.80 -3.87 -8.53
N LEU A 71 19.86 -4.62 -7.96
CA LEU A 71 19.94 -5.20 -6.63
C LEU A 71 20.38 -6.66 -6.76
N THR A 72 21.63 -6.95 -6.42
CA THR A 72 22.16 -8.32 -6.43
C THR A 72 22.22 -8.87 -5.02
N TYR A 73 21.40 -9.87 -4.74
CA TYR A 73 21.40 -10.66 -3.53
C TYR A 73 22.24 -11.90 -3.74
N ARG A 74 23.34 -12.04 -3.02
CA ARG A 74 24.23 -13.20 -3.13
C ARG A 74 24.36 -13.90 -1.78
N SER A 75 23.78 -15.09 -1.70
CA SER A 75 24.06 -16.06 -0.64
C SER A 75 24.97 -17.17 -1.18
N PRO A 76 25.60 -17.99 -0.32
CA PRO A 76 26.41 -19.12 -0.77
C PRO A 76 25.67 -20.12 -1.66
N TRP A 77 24.33 -20.21 -1.56
CA TRP A 77 23.52 -21.22 -2.27
C TRP A 77 22.51 -20.63 -3.27
N ARG A 78 22.27 -19.32 -3.25
CA ARG A 78 21.30 -18.65 -4.13
C ARG A 78 21.76 -17.25 -4.51
N GLN A 79 21.69 -16.95 -5.79
CA GLN A 79 21.82 -15.60 -6.33
C GLN A 79 20.45 -15.14 -6.84
N SER A 80 20.05 -13.93 -6.49
CA SER A 80 18.86 -13.26 -7.03
C SER A 80 19.25 -11.86 -7.46
N VAL A 81 18.80 -11.46 -8.64
CA VAL A 81 19.06 -10.14 -9.21
C VAL A 81 17.71 -9.50 -9.50
N LYS A 82 17.51 -8.26 -9.04
CA LYS A 82 16.36 -7.42 -9.39
C LYS A 82 16.89 -6.17 -10.09
N GLU A 83 16.38 -5.90 -11.29
CA GLU A 83 16.73 -4.73 -12.09
C GLU A 83 15.56 -3.76 -12.07
N ILE A 84 15.84 -2.48 -11.87
CA ILE A 84 14.86 -1.40 -11.75
C ILE A 84 15.35 -0.25 -12.64
N PRO A 85 14.57 0.20 -13.64
CA PRO A 85 14.91 1.37 -14.43
C PRO A 85 15.05 2.64 -13.55
N LEU A 86 16.07 3.46 -13.79
CA LEU A 86 16.33 4.65 -12.97
C LEU A 86 15.25 5.72 -13.16
N ASP A 87 14.67 5.81 -14.34
CA ASP A 87 13.57 6.70 -14.66
C ASP A 87 12.28 6.31 -13.93
N GLU A 88 12.08 5.04 -13.60
CA GLU A 88 10.97 4.57 -12.77
C GLU A 88 11.13 4.92 -11.29
N ILE A 89 12.30 5.35 -10.81
CA ILE A 89 12.50 5.65 -9.40
C ILE A 89 11.98 7.05 -9.09
N LEU A 90 10.99 7.13 -8.19
CA LEU A 90 10.43 8.39 -7.71
C LEU A 90 11.19 8.93 -6.50
N ALA A 91 11.47 8.07 -5.53
CA ALA A 91 12.10 8.46 -4.26
C ALA A 91 12.81 7.28 -3.59
N VAL A 92 13.66 7.60 -2.60
CA VAL A 92 14.26 6.60 -1.72
C VAL A 92 13.91 6.97 -0.28
N ILE A 93 13.29 6.05 0.45
CA ILE A 93 12.73 6.30 1.79
C ILE A 93 13.33 5.35 2.83
N VAL A 94 13.26 5.74 4.10
CA VAL A 94 13.60 4.86 5.23
C VAL A 94 12.32 4.52 5.96
N GLU A 95 11.79 3.34 5.70
CA GLU A 95 10.57 2.87 6.35
C GLU A 95 10.82 2.55 7.83
N ARG A 96 9.83 2.84 8.66
CA ARG A 96 9.84 2.59 10.10
C ARG A 96 8.72 1.64 10.48
N LEU A 97 9.06 0.61 11.25
CA LEU A 97 8.12 -0.30 11.88
C LEU A 97 8.16 -0.07 13.39
N GLU A 98 6.99 0.09 14.01
CA GLU A 98 6.81 0.17 15.45
C GLU A 98 6.42 -1.21 15.99
N SER A 99 7.23 -1.75 16.91
CA SER A 99 6.83 -2.93 17.67
C SER A 99 6.16 -2.47 18.97
N SER A 100 4.89 -2.84 19.13
CA SER A 100 4.13 -2.58 20.35
C SER A 100 4.35 -3.75 21.32
N ASP A 101 5.42 -3.68 22.10
CA ASP A 101 5.62 -4.56 23.26
C ASP A 101 5.32 -3.77 24.54
N GLU A 102 4.82 -4.45 25.59
CA GLU A 102 4.34 -3.88 26.87
C GLU A 102 5.41 -3.05 27.62
N GLU A 103 6.67 -3.10 27.21
CA GLU A 103 7.82 -2.49 27.89
C GLU A 103 8.40 -1.24 27.19
N GLY A 104 7.76 -0.74 26.12
CA GLY A 104 8.10 0.53 25.48
C GLY A 104 8.15 0.48 23.96
N ARG A 105 7.99 1.64 23.32
CA ARG A 105 7.98 1.77 21.86
C ARG A 105 9.40 1.56 21.29
N ARG A 106 9.61 0.45 20.58
CA ARG A 106 10.84 0.21 19.80
C ARG A 106 10.57 0.40 18.31
N TYR A 107 11.57 0.92 17.62
CA TYR A 107 11.52 1.20 16.19
C TYR A 107 12.59 0.42 15.46
N THR A 108 12.19 -0.20 14.35
CA THR A 108 13.10 -0.84 13.41
C THR A 108 12.91 -0.21 12.03
N TYR A 109 13.97 -0.19 11.23
CA TYR A 109 14.10 0.58 10.00
C TYR A 109 14.55 -0.30 8.83
N ARG A 110 14.16 0.09 7.62
CA ARG A 110 14.73 -0.45 6.37
C ARG A 110 14.69 0.60 5.27
N VAL A 111 15.60 0.55 4.32
CA VAL A 111 15.55 1.39 3.12
C VAL A 111 14.62 0.77 2.07
N ALA A 112 13.77 1.58 1.47
CA ALA A 112 12.92 1.19 0.34
C ALA A 112 13.01 2.21 -0.80
N ILE A 113 12.93 1.71 -2.01
CA ILE A 113 12.82 2.52 -3.23
C ILE A 113 11.34 2.65 -3.54
N VAL A 114 10.88 3.86 -3.80
CA VAL A 114 9.53 4.14 -4.26
C VAL A 114 9.60 4.37 -5.76
N LEU A 115 8.87 3.56 -6.52
CA LEU A 115 8.76 3.70 -7.96
C LEU A 115 7.69 4.74 -8.32
N ARG A 116 7.68 5.22 -9.56
CA ARG A 116 6.66 6.16 -10.10
C ARG A 116 5.27 5.57 -10.05
N ASN A 117 5.18 4.26 -10.22
CA ASN A 117 3.97 3.51 -10.03
C ASN A 117 3.65 3.29 -8.53
N GLY A 118 4.29 3.99 -7.60
CA GLY A 118 4.10 3.91 -6.15
C GLY A 118 4.42 2.55 -5.50
N GLU A 119 4.89 1.55 -6.25
CA GLU A 119 5.42 0.31 -5.67
C GLU A 119 6.61 0.64 -4.78
N ARG A 120 6.63 0.04 -3.60
CA ARG A 120 7.76 0.13 -2.67
C ARG A 120 8.59 -1.13 -2.75
N VAL A 121 9.80 -0.99 -3.27
CA VAL A 121 10.77 -2.06 -3.37
C VAL A 121 11.76 -1.95 -2.21
N PRO A 122 11.60 -2.76 -1.14
CA PRO A 122 12.53 -2.73 -0.04
C PRO A 122 13.89 -3.28 -0.48
N LEU A 123 14.98 -2.65 -0.03
CA LEU A 123 16.33 -3.16 -0.30
C LEU A 123 16.58 -4.47 0.45
N HIS A 124 15.93 -4.66 1.60
CA HIS A 124 16.04 -5.83 2.46
C HIS A 124 14.64 -6.30 2.90
N SER A 125 14.44 -7.60 3.05
CA SER A 125 13.16 -8.14 3.55
C SER A 125 12.95 -7.92 5.04
N TYR A 126 14.02 -7.69 5.81
CA TYR A 126 14.00 -7.51 7.26
C TYR A 126 14.20 -6.05 7.66
N TYR A 127 13.72 -5.70 8.86
CA TYR A 127 14.01 -4.44 9.51
C TYR A 127 15.11 -4.63 10.56
N ASP A 128 15.91 -3.59 10.82
CA ASP A 128 16.86 -3.57 11.93
C ASP A 128 16.85 -2.25 12.70
N SER A 129 17.48 -2.18 13.86
CA SER A 129 17.42 -1.00 14.74
C SER A 129 18.39 0.13 14.34
N ASN A 130 19.22 -0.03 13.31
CA ASN A 130 20.30 0.92 13.02
C ASN A 130 19.88 2.01 12.03
N ARG A 131 19.07 2.97 12.50
CA ARG A 131 18.59 4.10 11.69
C ARG A 131 19.71 4.85 10.96
N GLY A 132 20.84 5.10 11.63
CA GLY A 132 21.92 5.91 11.08
C GLY A 132 22.50 5.32 9.78
N ARG A 133 22.69 4.00 9.75
CA ARG A 133 23.17 3.28 8.57
C ARG A 133 22.17 3.34 7.42
N HIS A 134 20.88 3.11 7.69
CA HIS A 134 19.83 3.17 6.67
C HIS A 134 19.70 4.58 6.07
N GLU A 135 19.78 5.61 6.91
CA GLU A 135 19.71 7.00 6.45
C GLU A 135 20.93 7.39 5.61
N GLU A 136 22.12 6.90 5.96
CA GLU A 136 23.33 7.12 5.15
C GLU A 136 23.24 6.43 3.79
N THR A 137 22.77 5.17 3.75
CA THR A 137 22.52 4.43 2.50
C THR A 137 21.48 5.16 1.65
N ALA A 138 20.35 5.57 2.24
CA ALA A 138 19.29 6.29 1.55
C ALA A 138 19.77 7.63 0.99
N ARG A 139 20.49 8.44 1.79
CA ARG A 139 21.05 9.72 1.36
C ARG A 139 21.97 9.58 0.15
N ARG A 140 22.90 8.61 0.18
CA ARG A 140 23.81 8.37 -0.95
C ARG A 140 23.09 7.96 -2.22
N LEU A 141 22.04 7.14 -2.09
CA LEU A 141 21.21 6.76 -3.23
C LEU A 141 20.45 7.96 -3.77
N ARG A 142 19.83 8.78 -2.91
CA ARG A 142 19.15 10.03 -3.29
C ARG A 142 20.10 10.96 -4.05
N ASP A 143 21.26 11.25 -3.48
CA ASP A 143 22.26 12.15 -4.04
C ASP A 143 22.74 11.67 -5.42
N PHE A 144 22.97 10.36 -5.57
CA PHE A 144 23.42 9.79 -6.83
C PHE A 144 22.32 9.79 -7.90
N LEU A 145 21.10 9.41 -7.52
CA LEU A 145 19.96 9.27 -8.42
C LEU A 145 19.31 10.62 -8.76
N GLY A 146 19.54 11.66 -7.96
CA GLY A 146 18.85 12.94 -8.10
C GLY A 146 17.37 12.87 -7.71
N VAL A 147 17.02 11.94 -6.82
CA VAL A 147 15.64 11.74 -6.31
C VAL A 147 15.58 12.15 -4.85
N GLY A 148 14.41 12.60 -4.39
CA GLY A 148 14.27 13.08 -3.02
C GLY A 148 13.88 12.00 -2.00
N ASP A 149 13.54 12.47 -0.80
CA ASP A 149 13.08 11.65 0.32
C ASP A 149 11.54 11.55 0.38
N GLU A 150 10.97 11.18 1.53
CA GLU A 150 9.51 11.20 1.72
C GLU A 150 8.91 12.58 1.46
N GLY A 151 9.63 13.66 1.77
CA GLY A 151 9.22 15.03 1.48
C GLY A 151 9.11 15.29 -0.02
N ALA A 152 9.97 14.72 -0.84
CA ALA A 152 9.84 14.85 -2.29
C ALA A 152 8.67 14.06 -2.88
N ILE A 153 8.24 12.97 -2.26
CA ILE A 153 6.96 12.32 -2.59
C ILE A 153 5.82 13.28 -2.24
N VAL A 154 5.89 13.94 -1.08
CA VAL A 154 4.90 14.94 -0.67
C VAL A 154 4.92 16.16 -1.59
N ASP A 155 6.08 16.62 -2.08
CA ASP A 155 6.21 17.79 -2.96
C ASP A 155 5.81 17.48 -4.41
N SER A 156 6.10 16.28 -4.92
CA SER A 156 5.61 15.84 -6.23
C SER A 156 4.13 15.47 -6.20
N ALA A 157 3.66 14.87 -5.11
CA ALA A 157 2.24 14.79 -4.83
C ALA A 157 1.65 16.19 -4.65
N ALA A 158 2.33 17.17 -4.05
CA ALA A 158 1.80 18.51 -3.82
C ALA A 158 1.71 19.31 -5.13
N ALA A 159 2.67 19.12 -6.04
CA ALA A 159 2.59 19.59 -7.41
C ALA A 159 1.42 18.95 -8.17
N GLN A 160 1.00 17.73 -7.79
CA GLN A 160 -0.23 17.08 -8.25
C GLN A 160 -1.49 17.47 -7.43
N MET A 161 -1.36 17.89 -6.17
CA MET A 161 -2.44 18.34 -5.26
C MET A 161 -3.04 19.68 -5.68
N SER A 162 -2.37 20.44 -6.56
CA SER A 162 -2.94 21.64 -7.19
C SER A 162 -3.94 21.36 -8.31
N ILE A 163 -4.23 20.09 -8.62
CA ILE A 163 -5.18 19.70 -9.66
C ILE A 163 -6.54 19.40 -9.02
N SER A 164 -7.28 20.45 -8.67
CA SER A 164 -8.73 20.36 -8.59
C SER A 164 -9.25 20.49 -10.01
N GLN A 165 -9.69 19.37 -10.59
CA GLN A 165 -10.32 19.37 -11.92
C GLN A 165 -11.83 19.39 -11.76
N GLN A 166 -12.51 20.11 -12.66
CA GLN A 166 -13.96 20.08 -12.78
C GLN A 166 -14.30 19.88 -14.24
N GLY A 167 -15.38 19.18 -14.51
CA GLY A 167 -15.79 18.87 -15.86
C GLY A 167 -17.25 18.48 -15.96
N VAL A 168 -17.70 18.34 -17.20
CA VAL A 168 -19.00 17.79 -17.55
C VAL A 168 -18.78 16.69 -18.56
N THR A 169 -19.26 15.49 -18.27
CA THR A 169 -19.13 14.32 -19.15
C THR A 169 -20.48 13.63 -19.22
N GLU A 170 -21.01 13.48 -20.44
CA GLU A 170 -22.34 12.89 -20.68
C GLU A 170 -23.47 13.51 -19.82
N GLY A 171 -23.41 14.84 -19.62
CA GLY A 171 -24.39 15.57 -18.81
C GLY A 171 -24.15 15.52 -17.30
N VAL A 172 -23.21 14.71 -16.82
CA VAL A 172 -22.83 14.63 -15.41
C VAL A 172 -21.74 15.65 -15.10
N ARG A 173 -22.03 16.56 -14.17
CA ARG A 173 -21.09 17.51 -13.57
C ARG A 173 -20.28 16.80 -12.51
N TRP A 174 -18.97 17.00 -12.54
CA TRP A 174 -18.08 16.34 -11.60
C TRP A 174 -16.89 17.21 -11.22
N GLU A 175 -16.34 16.90 -10.05
CA GLU A 175 -15.07 17.42 -9.59
C GLU A 175 -14.13 16.28 -9.18
N MET A 176 -12.84 16.54 -9.29
CA MET A 176 -11.80 15.60 -8.93
C MET A 176 -10.74 16.31 -8.09
N GLN A 177 -10.41 15.69 -6.96
CA GLN A 177 -9.45 16.22 -6.00
C GLN A 177 -8.47 15.13 -5.59
N THR A 178 -7.20 15.49 -5.47
CA THR A 178 -6.17 14.60 -4.90
C THR A 178 -5.92 15.03 -3.45
N THR A 179 -6.21 14.12 -2.52
CA THR A 179 -6.03 14.32 -1.08
C THR A 179 -5.00 13.33 -0.53
N GLN A 180 -4.52 13.56 0.69
CA GLN A 180 -3.68 12.60 1.40
C GLN A 180 -4.52 11.83 2.41
N SER A 181 -4.23 10.55 2.59
CA SER A 181 -4.86 9.77 3.65
C SER A 181 -4.55 10.36 5.03
N ASN A 182 -5.56 10.42 5.91
CA ASN A 182 -5.44 10.84 7.32
C ASN A 182 -4.71 9.78 8.21
N SER A 183 -3.88 8.92 7.63
CA SER A 183 -3.21 7.82 8.31
C SER A 183 -1.73 8.13 8.57
N THR A 184 -1.08 7.38 9.47
CA THR A 184 0.37 7.49 9.75
C THR A 184 1.24 7.25 8.50
N ILE A 185 0.69 6.64 7.45
CA ILE A 185 1.33 6.45 6.15
C ILE A 185 0.66 7.38 5.15
N ILE A 186 1.41 8.33 4.60
CA ILE A 186 0.93 9.23 3.55
C ILE A 186 0.79 8.40 2.27
N VAL A 187 -0.46 8.16 1.87
CA VAL A 187 -0.82 7.54 0.61
C VAL A 187 -1.75 8.51 -0.12
N PRO A 188 -1.47 8.85 -1.40
CA PRO A 188 -2.36 9.71 -2.15
C PRO A 188 -3.70 9.02 -2.41
N ILE A 189 -4.76 9.82 -2.35
CA ILE A 189 -6.13 9.43 -2.62
C ILE A 189 -6.64 10.36 -3.70
N ILE A 190 -6.99 9.80 -4.85
CA ILE A 190 -7.71 10.52 -5.88
C ILE A 190 -9.21 10.29 -5.66
N ARG A 191 -9.97 11.38 -5.57
CA ARG A 191 -11.41 11.36 -5.33
C ARG A 191 -12.11 12.08 -6.48
N TRP A 192 -13.01 11.36 -7.14
CA TRP A 192 -14.00 11.92 -8.04
C TRP A 192 -15.32 12.09 -7.28
N GLN A 193 -16.04 13.18 -7.52
CA GLN A 193 -17.32 13.47 -6.88
C GLN A 193 -18.30 14.13 -7.85
N SER A 194 -19.59 13.85 -7.69
CA SER A 194 -20.68 14.50 -8.41
C SER A 194 -21.91 14.67 -7.51
N ASP A 195 -22.55 15.84 -7.60
CA ASP A 195 -23.79 16.20 -6.91
C ASP A 195 -25.05 15.90 -7.75
N ASP A 196 -24.91 15.37 -8.97
CA ASP A 196 -26.02 15.10 -9.89
C ASP A 196 -26.87 13.87 -9.51
N PHE A 197 -26.47 13.16 -8.44
CA PHE A 197 -27.31 12.19 -7.75
C PHE A 197 -27.01 12.23 -6.24
N VAL A 198 -28.03 12.49 -5.42
CA VAL A 198 -27.92 12.55 -3.97
C VAL A 198 -28.89 11.56 -3.31
N LEU A 199 -28.50 11.01 -2.16
CA LEU A 199 -29.41 10.29 -1.28
C LEU A 199 -29.99 11.24 -0.24
N GLU A 200 -31.32 11.42 -0.27
CA GLU A 200 -32.02 12.31 0.68
C GLU A 200 -31.76 11.90 2.14
N GLU A 201 -31.69 10.60 2.42
CA GLU A 201 -31.39 10.04 3.74
C GLU A 201 -30.42 8.86 3.64
N GLY A 202 -29.50 8.80 4.61
CA GLY A 202 -28.58 7.69 4.77
C GLY A 202 -27.45 7.64 3.74
N PHE A 203 -26.78 6.48 3.67
CA PHE A 203 -25.70 6.26 2.72
C PHE A 203 -25.57 4.80 2.30
N LEU A 204 -24.89 4.57 1.18
CA LEU A 204 -24.34 3.27 0.77
C LEU A 204 -22.85 3.42 0.50
N TYR A 205 -22.03 2.74 1.29
CA TYR A 205 -20.60 2.65 1.12
C TYR A 205 -20.20 1.28 0.58
N LEU A 206 -19.42 1.26 -0.49
CA LEU A 206 -18.86 0.05 -1.11
C LEU A 206 -17.35 0.11 -1.01
N ALA A 207 -16.73 -0.94 -0.47
CA ALA A 207 -15.28 -1.07 -0.41
C ALA A 207 -14.85 -2.32 -1.18
N GLN A 208 -13.94 -2.13 -2.14
CA GLN A 208 -13.32 -3.24 -2.85
C GLN A 208 -12.53 -4.11 -1.86
N LYS A 209 -12.63 -5.43 -1.98
CA LYS A 209 -11.94 -6.40 -1.12
C LYS A 209 -10.97 -7.27 -1.91
N LYS A 210 -10.03 -7.90 -1.22
CA LYS A 210 -9.07 -8.82 -1.85
C LYS A 210 -9.80 -10.06 -2.37
N THR A 211 -9.38 -10.58 -3.52
CA THR A 211 -9.90 -11.84 -4.04
C THR A 211 -9.72 -12.96 -3.00
N GLY A 212 -10.79 -13.69 -2.69
CA GLY A 212 -10.79 -14.74 -1.67
C GLY A 212 -11.05 -14.25 -0.24
N GLN A 213 -11.15 -12.94 -0.01
CA GLN A 213 -11.62 -12.40 1.26
C GLN A 213 -13.12 -12.73 1.40
N GLN A 214 -13.46 -13.54 2.40
CA GLN A 214 -14.85 -13.89 2.67
C GLN A 214 -15.60 -12.68 3.21
N THR A 215 -16.72 -12.35 2.57
CA THR A 215 -17.76 -11.49 3.16
C THR A 215 -18.42 -12.30 4.25
N SER A 216 -18.24 -11.89 5.51
CA SER A 216 -18.90 -12.56 6.63
C SER A 216 -20.41 -12.38 6.48
N ILE A 217 -21.12 -13.46 6.19
CA ILE A 217 -22.58 -13.51 6.16
C ILE A 217 -23.11 -13.07 7.54
N GLY A 218 -24.16 -12.25 7.55
CA GLY A 218 -24.69 -11.58 8.75
C GLY A 218 -24.76 -12.43 10.02
N GLY A 219 -24.55 -11.79 11.17
CA GLY A 219 -24.45 -12.44 12.49
C GLY A 219 -23.35 -11.80 13.36
N LEU A 220 -22.92 -12.51 14.42
CA LEU A 220 -21.88 -12.05 15.35
C LEU A 220 -20.58 -11.60 14.63
N LEU A 221 -20.25 -12.23 13.51
CA LEU A 221 -19.08 -11.91 12.67
C LEU A 221 -19.25 -10.64 11.83
N GLY A 222 -20.47 -10.29 11.43
CA GLY A 222 -20.76 -9.01 10.76
C GLY A 222 -20.49 -7.80 11.67
N ARG A 223 -20.63 -7.97 13.00
CA ARG A 223 -20.29 -6.95 14.00
C ARG A 223 -18.78 -6.67 14.07
N LEU A 224 -17.93 -7.61 13.67
CA LEU A 224 -16.47 -7.42 13.62
C LEU A 224 -16.03 -6.55 12.42
N ASN A 225 -16.85 -6.45 11.38
CA ASN A 225 -16.54 -5.64 10.19
C ASN A 225 -16.94 -4.17 10.33
N LYS A 226 -17.92 -3.84 11.18
CA LYS A 226 -18.34 -2.45 11.45
C LYS A 226 -17.16 -1.50 11.78
N PRO A 227 -16.26 -1.81 12.73
CA PRO A 227 -15.12 -0.92 13.03
C PRO A 227 -14.15 -0.77 11.85
N LEU A 228 -14.03 -1.78 10.97
CA LEU A 228 -13.19 -1.71 9.78
C LEU A 228 -13.77 -0.76 8.73
N PHE A 229 -15.10 -0.78 8.53
CA PHE A 229 -15.78 0.17 7.64
C PHE A 229 -15.68 1.61 8.13
N LYS A 230 -15.90 1.85 9.43
CA LYS A 230 -15.74 3.19 10.01
C LYS A 230 -14.31 3.70 9.86
N LYS A 231 -13.32 2.85 10.10
CA LYS A 231 -11.92 3.20 9.88
C LYS A 231 -11.65 3.48 8.40
N SER A 232 -12.23 2.70 7.50
CA SER A 232 -12.10 2.90 6.05
C SER A 232 -12.67 4.25 5.61
N LEU A 233 -13.91 4.60 5.99
CA LEU A 233 -14.52 5.90 5.69
C LEU A 233 -13.59 7.06 6.10
N ASN A 234 -13.12 7.05 7.35
CA ASN A 234 -12.21 8.07 7.88
C ASN A 234 -10.87 8.15 7.13
N VAL A 235 -10.31 6.99 6.74
CA VAL A 235 -9.05 6.91 5.99
C VAL A 235 -9.17 7.57 4.62
N TYR A 236 -10.35 7.48 4.00
CA TYR A 236 -10.68 8.15 2.75
C TYR A 236 -11.13 9.60 2.94
N GLY A 237 -11.25 10.09 4.17
CA GLY A 237 -11.66 11.46 4.49
C GLY A 237 -13.16 11.68 4.34
N PHE A 238 -13.99 10.65 4.53
CA PHE A 238 -15.44 10.78 4.67
C PHE A 238 -15.80 10.98 6.14
N ASP A 239 -16.74 11.88 6.41
CA ASP A 239 -17.21 12.19 7.76
C ASP A 239 -18.73 11.97 7.93
N GLU A 240 -19.29 12.47 9.05
CA GLU A 240 -20.72 12.33 9.37
C GLU A 240 -21.64 13.08 8.39
N LEU A 241 -21.14 14.10 7.69
CA LEU A 241 -21.90 14.81 6.66
C LEU A 241 -21.98 13.95 5.39
N ASP A 242 -20.95 13.19 5.08
CA ASP A 242 -20.92 12.30 3.91
C ASP A 242 -21.64 10.97 4.16
N ALA A 243 -21.55 10.44 5.39
CA ALA A 243 -22.10 9.15 5.79
C ALA A 243 -22.92 9.27 7.09
N PRO A 244 -24.10 9.93 7.04
CA PRO A 244 -24.91 10.18 8.24
C PRO A 244 -25.40 8.88 8.86
N GLY A 245 -25.31 8.77 10.19
CA GLY A 245 -25.71 7.57 10.92
C GLY A 245 -24.71 6.41 10.77
N MET A 246 -23.43 6.68 10.44
CA MET A 246 -22.40 5.65 10.30
C MET A 246 -22.24 4.78 11.55
N ASP A 247 -22.65 5.29 12.71
CA ASP A 247 -22.59 4.56 13.96
C ASP A 247 -23.55 3.37 14.04
N ASP A 248 -24.73 3.53 13.44
CA ASP A 248 -25.81 2.54 13.44
C ASP A 248 -25.84 1.70 12.16
N ALA A 249 -25.11 2.11 11.11
CA ALA A 249 -25.03 1.41 9.84
C ALA A 249 -24.63 -0.07 9.97
N GLU A 250 -25.05 -0.87 8.99
CA GLU A 250 -24.88 -2.32 8.95
C GLU A 250 -24.21 -2.80 7.67
N VAL A 251 -23.59 -3.97 7.76
CA VAL A 251 -23.01 -4.63 6.59
C VAL A 251 -24.15 -5.16 5.72
N LEU A 252 -24.22 -4.72 4.47
CA LEU A 252 -25.20 -5.23 3.52
C LEU A 252 -24.69 -6.54 2.91
N ALA A 253 -25.36 -7.64 3.25
CA ALA A 253 -25.11 -8.96 2.70
C ALA A 253 -26.43 -9.76 2.54
N PRO A 254 -26.54 -10.63 1.52
CA PRO A 254 -25.61 -10.77 0.40
C PRO A 254 -25.74 -9.59 -0.60
N LEU A 255 -24.68 -9.32 -1.34
CA LEU A 255 -24.67 -8.45 -2.52
C LEU A 255 -25.11 -9.22 -3.76
N PRO A 256 -25.43 -8.52 -4.87
CA PRO A 256 -25.66 -9.17 -6.16
C PRO A 256 -24.52 -10.12 -6.52
N PRO A 257 -24.78 -11.32 -7.07
CA PRO A 257 -23.77 -12.36 -7.29
C PRO A 257 -22.54 -11.92 -8.10
N ARG A 258 -22.71 -10.95 -9.02
CA ARG A 258 -21.61 -10.39 -9.82
C ARG A 258 -20.71 -9.44 -9.02
N LEU A 259 -21.21 -8.84 -7.95
CA LEU A 259 -20.48 -7.87 -7.12
C LEU A 259 -19.87 -8.52 -5.86
N GLU A 260 -20.53 -9.54 -5.32
CA GLU A 260 -20.13 -10.26 -4.09
C GLU A 260 -18.67 -10.73 -4.05
N PRO A 261 -18.02 -11.19 -5.16
CA PRO A 261 -16.61 -11.58 -5.12
C PRO A 261 -15.64 -10.42 -4.87
N TYR A 262 -16.07 -9.19 -5.17
CA TYR A 262 -15.17 -8.04 -5.34
C TYR A 262 -15.38 -6.94 -4.31
N PHE A 263 -16.58 -6.78 -3.75
CA PHE A 263 -16.89 -5.70 -2.81
C PHE A 263 -17.50 -6.19 -1.51
N MET A 264 -17.44 -5.33 -0.51
CA MET A 264 -18.26 -5.36 0.69
C MET A 264 -19.05 -4.07 0.78
N ALA A 265 -20.22 -4.10 1.40
CA ALA A 265 -21.10 -2.94 1.49
C ALA A 265 -21.47 -2.61 2.93
N PHE A 266 -21.63 -1.33 3.23
CA PHE A 266 -22.03 -0.80 4.53
C PHE A 266 -23.05 0.32 4.32
N THR A 267 -24.18 0.27 5.02
CA THR A 267 -25.31 1.18 4.75
C THR A 267 -26.20 1.35 5.97
N THR A 268 -26.86 2.50 6.04
CA THR A 268 -27.95 2.76 7.00
C THR A 268 -29.32 2.28 6.50
N ASP A 269 -29.49 2.09 5.19
CA ASP A 269 -30.75 1.59 4.59
C ASP A 269 -30.48 0.42 3.61
N PRO A 270 -30.59 -0.82 4.09
CA PRO A 270 -30.42 -2.01 3.26
C PRO A 270 -31.44 -2.15 2.12
N THR A 271 -32.61 -1.53 2.22
CA THR A 271 -33.64 -1.60 1.18
C THR A 271 -33.27 -0.66 0.05
N ARG A 272 -32.96 0.59 0.37
CA ARG A 272 -32.51 1.59 -0.62
C ARG A 272 -31.20 1.19 -1.27
N ALA A 273 -30.24 0.69 -0.49
CA ALA A 273 -28.97 0.22 -1.03
C ALA A 273 -29.14 -0.87 -2.10
N ARG A 274 -30.11 -1.79 -1.95
CA ARG A 274 -30.41 -2.80 -2.97
C ARG A 274 -31.03 -2.21 -4.24
N GLN A 275 -31.73 -1.09 -4.15
CA GLN A 275 -32.25 -0.38 -5.33
C GLN A 275 -31.12 0.31 -6.09
N ILE A 276 -30.16 0.91 -5.37
CA ILE A 276 -28.96 1.52 -5.96
C ILE A 276 -28.12 0.45 -6.68
N LEU A 277 -27.95 -0.72 -6.07
CA LEU A 277 -27.23 -1.87 -6.62
C LEU A 277 -28.00 -2.60 -7.74
N ASN A 278 -28.56 -1.83 -8.67
CA ASN A 278 -29.18 -2.32 -9.91
C ASN A 278 -28.11 -2.83 -10.91
N PRO A 279 -28.50 -3.54 -11.99
CA PRO A 279 -27.55 -4.06 -12.98
C PRO A 279 -26.62 -3.02 -13.61
N TRP A 280 -27.10 -1.78 -13.81
CA TRP A 280 -26.32 -0.68 -14.39
C TRP A 280 -25.26 -0.13 -13.43
N THR A 281 -25.42 -0.34 -12.12
CA THR A 281 -24.40 -0.04 -11.11
C THR A 281 -23.46 -1.24 -10.88
N VAL A 282 -24.03 -2.44 -10.83
CA VAL A 282 -23.27 -3.66 -10.53
C VAL A 282 -22.26 -4.01 -11.63
N ASN A 283 -22.62 -3.85 -12.91
CA ASN A 283 -21.77 -4.26 -14.02
C ASN A 283 -20.47 -3.42 -14.10
N PRO A 284 -20.53 -2.07 -14.13
CA PRO A 284 -19.32 -1.24 -14.13
C PRO A 284 -18.39 -1.50 -12.94
N LEU A 285 -18.94 -1.67 -11.74
CA LEU A 285 -18.16 -1.94 -10.54
C LEU A 285 -17.44 -3.29 -10.61
N ALA A 286 -18.13 -4.33 -11.09
CA ALA A 286 -17.53 -5.64 -11.27
C ALA A 286 -16.42 -5.60 -12.34
N GLU A 287 -16.67 -4.94 -13.47
CA GLU A 287 -15.70 -4.78 -14.56
C GLU A 287 -14.48 -3.97 -14.13
N TRP A 288 -14.66 -2.93 -13.30
CA TRP A 288 -13.55 -2.26 -12.64
C TRP A 288 -12.72 -3.23 -11.80
N ALA A 289 -13.36 -3.99 -10.91
CA ALA A 289 -12.64 -4.86 -9.99
C ALA A 289 -11.92 -6.03 -10.69
N GLU A 290 -12.43 -6.47 -11.84
CA GLU A 290 -11.78 -7.45 -12.72
C GLU A 290 -10.51 -6.89 -13.37
N ARG A 291 -10.54 -5.61 -13.79
CA ARG A 291 -9.37 -4.91 -14.36
C ARG A 291 -8.33 -4.52 -13.30
N HIS A 292 -8.77 -4.15 -12.10
CA HIS A 292 -7.90 -3.65 -11.02
C HIS A 292 -8.02 -4.51 -9.74
N PRO A 293 -7.61 -5.80 -9.78
CA PRO A 293 -7.64 -6.66 -8.59
C PRO A 293 -6.60 -6.22 -7.54
N ILE A 294 -7.04 -6.08 -6.29
CA ILE A 294 -6.17 -5.69 -5.17
C ILE A 294 -5.02 -6.68 -5.02
N GLY A 295 -3.78 -6.17 -5.09
CA GLY A 295 -2.54 -6.91 -4.83
C GLY A 295 -2.01 -7.75 -5.99
N LYS A 296 -2.60 -7.66 -7.19
CA LYS A 296 -2.09 -8.35 -8.39
C LYS A 296 -1.56 -7.41 -9.48
N SER A 297 -1.89 -6.12 -9.45
CA SER A 297 -1.39 -5.14 -10.42
C SER A 297 -0.24 -4.33 -9.81
N PRO A 298 1.02 -4.53 -10.24
CA PRO A 298 2.14 -3.67 -9.85
C PRO A 298 1.83 -2.25 -10.33
N GLY A 299 1.61 -1.33 -9.40
CA GLY A 299 1.32 0.06 -9.72
C GLY A 299 -0.14 0.46 -9.95
N GLY A 300 -1.09 -0.45 -9.74
CA GLY A 300 -2.52 -0.11 -9.75
C GLY A 300 -2.99 0.47 -8.41
N PRO A 301 -4.20 1.05 -8.36
CA PRO A 301 -4.79 1.50 -7.10
C PRO A 301 -4.88 0.33 -6.12
N SER A 302 -4.51 0.60 -4.87
CA SER A 302 -4.50 -0.38 -3.79
C SER A 302 -5.91 -0.80 -3.35
N GLN A 303 -6.89 0.09 -3.52
CA GLN A 303 -8.30 -0.17 -3.21
C GLN A 303 -9.19 0.95 -3.78
N LEU A 304 -10.32 0.57 -4.40
CA LEU A 304 -11.42 1.46 -4.76
C LEU A 304 -12.50 1.47 -3.67
N VAL A 305 -13.04 2.64 -3.36
CA VAL A 305 -14.23 2.81 -2.53
C VAL A 305 -15.24 3.73 -3.22
N ILE A 306 -16.53 3.49 -2.97
CA ILE A 306 -17.63 4.27 -3.51
C ILE A 306 -18.54 4.65 -2.35
N LEU A 307 -18.96 5.91 -2.31
CA LEU A 307 -19.96 6.39 -1.37
C LEU A 307 -21.11 7.04 -2.15
N PHE A 308 -22.30 6.51 -1.96
CA PHE A 308 -23.54 7.21 -2.27
C PHE A 308 -24.04 7.84 -0.97
N GLY A 309 -24.24 9.14 -0.94
CA GLY A 309 -24.66 9.86 0.27
C GLY A 309 -25.41 11.15 -0.04
N PRO A 310 -25.68 11.99 0.97
CA PRO A 310 -26.40 13.24 0.81
C PRO A 310 -25.61 14.31 0.04
N ASN A 311 -24.27 14.21 0.03
CA ASN A 311 -23.39 15.13 -0.71
C ASN A 311 -23.06 14.64 -2.13
N GLY A 312 -23.73 13.59 -2.60
CA GLY A 312 -23.58 13.08 -3.95
C GLY A 312 -23.01 11.66 -4.04
N VAL A 313 -22.46 11.35 -5.21
CA VAL A 313 -21.68 10.13 -5.46
C VAL A 313 -20.20 10.48 -5.41
N SER A 314 -19.45 9.77 -4.57
CA SER A 314 -18.00 9.86 -4.50
C SER A 314 -17.36 8.53 -4.88
N VAL A 315 -16.36 8.57 -5.75
CA VAL A 315 -15.53 7.43 -6.12
C VAL A 315 -14.09 7.77 -5.76
N ALA A 316 -13.48 7.00 -4.86
CA ALA A 316 -12.13 7.27 -4.39
C ALA A 316 -11.23 6.05 -4.56
N ALA A 317 -10.04 6.28 -5.12
CA ALA A 317 -9.01 5.28 -5.27
C ALA A 317 -7.79 5.68 -4.43
N MET A 318 -7.27 4.74 -3.66
CA MET A 318 -6.07 4.92 -2.85
C MET A 318 -4.88 4.23 -3.49
N GLY A 319 -3.72 4.86 -3.47
CA GLY A 319 -2.46 4.24 -3.89
C GLY A 319 -1.83 5.00 -5.05
N PRO A 320 -0.96 4.33 -5.83
CA PRO A 320 -0.38 4.95 -7.00
C PRO A 320 -1.44 5.49 -7.96
N ILE A 321 -1.19 6.66 -8.52
CA ILE A 321 -2.05 7.29 -9.52
C ILE A 321 -1.36 7.14 -10.88
N PRO A 322 -1.61 6.04 -11.63
CA PRO A 322 -1.11 5.93 -12.98
C PRO A 322 -1.82 6.97 -13.87
N PRO A 323 -1.23 7.36 -15.02
CA PRO A 323 -1.71 8.49 -15.82
C PRO A 323 -3.14 8.35 -16.34
N ASP A 324 -3.62 7.12 -16.50
CA ASP A 324 -4.95 6.74 -16.98
C ASP A 324 -6.02 6.67 -15.88
N LEU A 325 -5.61 6.53 -14.61
CA LEU A 325 -6.55 6.38 -13.49
C LEU A 325 -7.59 7.52 -13.39
N PRO A 326 -7.24 8.81 -13.57
CA PRO A 326 -8.23 9.89 -13.56
C PRO A 326 -9.34 9.69 -14.59
N ASP A 327 -8.98 9.37 -15.83
CA ASP A 327 -9.95 9.17 -16.92
C ASP A 327 -10.84 7.96 -16.63
N GLU A 328 -10.28 6.87 -16.11
CA GLU A 328 -11.05 5.69 -15.72
C GLU A 328 -12.03 5.97 -14.57
N LEU A 329 -11.64 6.79 -13.58
CA LEU A 329 -12.52 7.20 -12.49
C LEU A 329 -13.64 8.12 -12.95
N ILE A 330 -13.38 9.00 -13.92
CA ILE A 330 -14.42 9.84 -14.54
C ILE A 330 -15.45 8.95 -15.22
N VAL A 331 -15.02 7.99 -16.05
CA VAL A 331 -15.93 7.06 -16.74
C VAL A 331 -16.76 6.28 -15.72
N LEU A 332 -16.12 5.68 -14.71
CA LEU A 332 -16.83 4.93 -13.68
C LEU A 332 -17.82 5.81 -12.91
N GLY A 333 -17.40 6.99 -12.44
CA GLY A 333 -18.25 7.90 -11.68
C GLY A 333 -19.48 8.37 -12.46
N VAL A 334 -19.29 8.73 -13.74
CA VAL A 334 -20.36 9.12 -14.66
C VAL A 334 -21.36 7.98 -14.86
N GLU A 335 -20.88 6.76 -15.11
CA GLU A 335 -21.74 5.59 -15.26
C GLU A 335 -22.57 5.32 -13.99
N LEU A 336 -21.97 5.47 -12.81
CA LEU A 336 -22.66 5.29 -11.53
C LEU A 336 -23.77 6.32 -11.30
N VAL A 337 -23.53 7.60 -11.63
CA VAL A 337 -24.56 8.65 -11.52
C VAL A 337 -25.69 8.42 -12.54
N ARG A 338 -25.33 8.12 -13.79
CA ARG A 338 -26.31 7.84 -14.85
C ARG A 338 -27.15 6.59 -14.55
N ALA A 339 -26.58 5.58 -13.91
CA ALA A 339 -27.30 4.38 -13.47
C ALA A 339 -28.41 4.67 -12.44
N GLN A 340 -28.38 5.85 -11.81
CA GLN A 340 -29.42 6.34 -10.89
C GLN A 340 -30.34 7.41 -11.52
N GLY A 341 -30.16 7.70 -12.81
CA GLY A 341 -30.94 8.72 -13.53
C GLY A 341 -30.40 10.15 -13.41
N GLY A 342 -29.18 10.34 -12.88
CA GLY A 342 -28.50 11.65 -12.88
C GLY A 342 -27.92 12.01 -14.26
N GLY A 343 -27.62 13.30 -14.45
CA GLY A 343 -27.00 13.83 -15.68
C GLY A 343 -27.97 14.10 -16.85
N GLY A 344 -29.28 14.23 -16.57
CA GLY A 344 -30.26 14.66 -17.57
C GLY A 344 -30.19 16.17 -17.85
N GLU A 345 -30.33 16.58 -19.11
CA GLU A 345 -30.47 17.99 -19.49
C GLU A 345 -31.73 18.58 -18.81
N HIS A 346 -31.54 19.58 -17.96
CA HIS A 346 -32.60 20.48 -17.50
C HIS A 346 -32.67 21.73 -18.38
#